data_AF-A0A6A6H4Q2-F1
#
_entry.id   AF-A0A6A6H4Q2-F1
#
_cell.length_a   1.000
_cell.length_b   1.000
_cell.length_c   1.000
_cell.angle_alpha   90.00
_cell.angle_beta   90.00
_cell.angle_gamma   90.00
#
_symmetry.space_group_name_H-M   'P 1'
#
loop_
_entity.id
_entity.type
_entity.pdbx_description
1 polymer ?
#
loop_
_entity_poly.entity_id
_entity_poly.type
_entity_poly.pdbx_seq_one_letter_code
_entity_poly.pdbx_strand_id
1 'polypeptide(L)'
;MALVVHFDRLDEVARAKIRGNCIKRMCEDNRFAMTEQAKSEVAKLDKDDYDWSGREINSVFKNACDFAQWARAKLDANVDPRSGPVEIEDTHIKEAVEVIHGFEEYLKKDDYEGKSKAAREKEDLIG
;
A
#
# COMPACT_ATOMS: atom_id res chain seq x y z
N MET A 1 24.01 29.78 9.49
CA MET A 1 22.86 29.29 10.30
C MET A 1 22.03 28.41 9.38
N ALA A 2 21.91 27.11 9.67
CA ALA A 2 21.12 26.19 8.84
C ALA A 2 19.67 26.15 9.33
N LEU A 3 18.72 26.35 8.42
CA LEU A 3 17.30 26.16 8.72
C LEU A 3 17.03 24.67 8.87
N VAL A 4 16.60 24.23 10.05
CA VAL A 4 16.14 22.86 10.27
C VAL A 4 14.61 22.87 10.18
N VAL A 5 14.08 22.12 9.22
CA VAL A 5 12.63 21.91 9.06
C VAL A 5 12.32 20.53 9.61
N HIS A 6 11.41 20.46 10.59
CA HIS A 6 10.88 19.21 11.11
C HIS A 6 9.57 18.88 10.38
N PHE A 7 9.43 17.62 9.97
CA PHE A 7 8.19 17.11 9.41
C PHE A 7 7.47 16.30 10.48
N ASP A 8 6.23 16.67 10.77
CA ASP A 8 5.37 15.92 11.67
C ASP A 8 4.93 14.59 11.03
N ARG A 9 4.52 13.65 11.87
CA ARG A 9 3.83 12.45 11.39
C ARG A 9 2.51 12.83 10.74
N LEU A 10 2.08 12.03 9.76
CA LEU A 10 0.79 12.24 9.11
C LEU A 10 -0.33 11.91 10.10
N ASP A 11 -1.28 12.83 10.23
CA ASP A 11 -2.54 12.60 10.94
C ASP A 11 -3.60 12.01 9.99
N GLU A 12 -4.74 11.61 10.56
CA GLU A 12 -5.88 11.06 9.80
C GLU A 12 -6.31 12.00 8.67
N VAL A 13 -6.33 13.32 8.92
CA VAL A 13 -6.75 14.33 7.94
C VAL A 13 -5.77 14.40 6.76
N ALA A 14 -4.47 14.35 7.01
CA ALA A 14 -3.45 14.34 5.98
C ALA A 14 -3.50 13.04 5.17
N ARG A 15 -3.68 11.88 5.82
CA ARG A 15 -3.89 10.59 5.13
C ARG A 15 -5.12 10.61 4.24
N ALA A 16 -6.24 11.12 4.73
CA ALA A 16 -7.49 11.27 3.97
C ALA A 16 -7.30 12.13 2.71
N LYS A 17 -6.53 13.23 2.81
CA LYS A 17 -6.18 14.10 1.66
C LYS A 17 -5.29 13.38 0.65
N ILE A 18 -4.30 12.64 1.11
CA ILE A 18 -3.41 11.85 0.24
C ILE A 18 -4.23 10.80 -0.52
N ARG A 19 -5.08 10.05 0.19
CA ARG A 19 -6.00 9.07 -0.40
C ARG A 19 -6.89 9.72 -1.45
N GLY A 20 -7.51 10.86 -1.15
CA GLY A 20 -8.35 11.60 -2.10
C GLY A 20 -7.59 11.97 -3.39
N ASN A 21 -6.33 12.39 -3.27
CA ASN A 21 -5.48 12.68 -4.43
C ASN A 21 -5.12 11.42 -5.22
N CYS A 22 -4.86 10.29 -4.55
CA CYS A 22 -4.61 9.01 -5.20
C CYS A 22 -5.83 8.55 -6.01
N ILE A 23 -7.04 8.59 -5.42
CA ILE A 23 -8.30 8.25 -6.10
C ILE A 23 -8.50 9.16 -7.31
N LYS A 24 -8.32 10.48 -7.14
CA LYS A 24 -8.48 11.43 -8.24
C LYS A 24 -7.55 11.10 -9.40
N ARG A 25 -6.24 10.92 -9.15
CA ARG A 25 -5.25 10.59 -10.19
C ARG A 25 -5.53 9.27 -10.89
N MET A 26 -6.01 8.28 -10.16
CA MET A 26 -6.37 6.99 -10.70
C MET A 26 -7.59 7.06 -11.64
N CYS A 27 -8.56 7.93 -11.31
CA CYS A 27 -9.77 8.12 -12.09
C CYS A 27 -9.65 9.18 -13.21
N GLU A 28 -8.59 10.00 -13.24
CA GLU A 28 -8.43 11.14 -14.17
C GLU A 28 -8.55 10.76 -15.66
N ASP A 29 -8.16 9.53 -16.03
CA ASP A 29 -8.23 9.03 -17.41
C ASP A 29 -9.42 8.08 -17.67
N ASN A 30 -10.39 7.98 -16.75
CA ASN A 30 -11.47 6.96 -16.78
C ASN A 30 -10.95 5.52 -16.97
N ARG A 31 -9.69 5.27 -16.60
CA ARG A 31 -9.06 3.95 -16.72
C ARG A 31 -9.56 2.99 -15.65
N PHE A 32 -9.96 3.51 -14.50
CA PHE A 32 -10.42 2.72 -13.37
C PHE A 32 -11.72 3.28 -12.80
N ALA A 33 -12.54 2.40 -12.25
CA ALA A 33 -13.71 2.73 -11.45
C ALA A 33 -13.64 1.95 -10.13
N MET A 34 -13.92 2.61 -9.01
CA MET A 34 -13.95 1.96 -7.69
C MET A 34 -15.38 1.70 -7.26
N THR A 35 -15.64 0.49 -6.75
CA THR A 35 -16.90 0.16 -6.11
C THR A 35 -17.07 0.91 -4.78
N GLU A 36 -18.29 1.01 -4.27
CA GLU A 36 -18.54 1.60 -2.95
C GLU A 36 -17.89 0.80 -1.83
N GLN A 37 -17.81 -0.54 -1.99
CA GLN A 37 -17.11 -1.42 -1.07
C GLN A 37 -15.60 -1.13 -1.07
N ALA A 38 -14.98 -0.95 -2.24
CA ALA A 38 -13.57 -0.57 -2.34
C ALA A 38 -13.31 0.80 -1.70
N LYS A 39 -14.20 1.78 -1.90
CA LYS A 39 -14.14 3.10 -1.23
C LYS A 39 -14.16 2.98 0.29
N SER A 40 -15.01 2.10 0.81
CA SER A 40 -15.10 1.82 2.25
C SER A 40 -13.81 1.19 2.79
N GLU A 41 -13.21 0.24 2.06
CA GLU A 41 -11.95 -0.39 2.48
C GLU A 41 -10.79 0.60 2.48
N VAL A 42 -10.60 1.40 1.42
CA VAL A 42 -9.53 2.42 1.42
C VAL A 42 -9.75 3.50 2.47
N ALA A 43 -10.98 3.67 2.97
CA ALA A 43 -11.25 4.59 4.06
C ALA A 43 -10.72 4.13 5.42
N LYS A 44 -10.47 2.84 5.57
CA LYS A 44 -9.85 2.30 6.78
C LYS A 44 -8.40 2.73 6.91
N LEU A 45 -7.69 2.93 5.79
CA LEU A 45 -6.29 3.40 5.77
C LEU A 45 -6.06 4.73 6.51
N ASP A 46 -7.10 5.59 6.60
CA ASP A 46 -7.01 6.85 7.33
C ASP A 46 -6.88 6.62 8.85
N LYS A 47 -7.59 5.61 9.34
CA LYS A 47 -7.82 5.28 10.76
C LYS A 47 -7.01 4.10 11.28
N ASP A 48 -6.34 3.39 10.39
CA ASP A 48 -5.63 2.17 10.70
C ASP A 48 -4.42 2.44 11.61
N ASP A 49 -4.13 1.49 12.52
CA ASP A 49 -3.11 1.62 13.56
C ASP A 49 -1.67 1.55 13.02
N TYR A 50 -1.51 1.24 11.73
CA TYR A 50 -0.20 1.10 11.06
C TYR A 50 0.49 2.42 10.74
N ASP A 51 -0.09 3.57 11.09
CA ASP A 51 0.57 4.88 10.93
C ASP A 51 1.02 5.15 9.47
N TRP A 52 0.20 4.72 8.50
CA TRP A 52 0.52 4.73 7.06
C TRP A 52 1.18 6.02 6.57
N SER A 53 2.33 5.88 5.91
CA SER A 53 2.96 6.95 5.16
C SER A 53 2.24 7.21 3.83
N GLY A 54 2.40 8.42 3.29
CA GLY A 54 1.85 8.74 1.97
C GLY A 54 2.39 7.87 0.84
N ARG A 55 3.58 7.28 1.00
CA ARG A 55 4.15 6.35 0.00
C ARG A 55 3.44 5.02 0.02
N GLU A 56 3.19 4.46 1.20
CA GLU A 56 2.50 3.18 1.35
C GLU A 56 1.05 3.30 0.90
N ILE A 57 0.35 4.39 1.24
CA ILE A 57 -0.99 4.66 0.71
C ILE A 57 -0.97 4.63 -0.82
N ASN A 58 -0.04 5.34 -1.46
CA ASN A 58 0.08 5.33 -2.92
C ASN A 58 0.42 3.94 -3.49
N SER A 59 1.22 3.15 -2.78
CA SER A 59 1.52 1.76 -3.14
C SER A 59 0.30 0.86 -3.07
N VAL A 60 -0.58 1.02 -2.07
CA VAL A 60 -1.85 0.28 -1.99
C VAL A 60 -2.66 0.53 -3.26
N PHE A 61 -2.84 1.79 -3.66
CA PHE A 61 -3.61 2.14 -4.87
C PHE A 61 -3.01 1.56 -6.15
N LYS A 62 -1.68 1.63 -6.31
CA LYS A 62 -1.01 1.06 -7.49
C LYS A 62 -1.17 -0.46 -7.56
N ASN A 63 -0.91 -1.17 -6.47
CA ASN A 63 -1.07 -2.63 -6.45
C ASN A 63 -2.53 -3.03 -6.68
N ALA A 64 -3.49 -2.32 -6.09
CA ALA A 64 -4.91 -2.60 -6.33
C ALA A 64 -5.31 -2.40 -7.80
N CYS A 65 -4.78 -1.38 -8.46
CA CYS A 65 -4.94 -1.16 -9.90
C CYS A 65 -4.37 -2.33 -10.72
N ASP A 66 -3.18 -2.80 -10.36
CA ASP A 66 -2.50 -3.89 -11.06
C ASP A 66 -3.24 -5.22 -10.86
N PHE A 67 -3.73 -5.50 -9.64
CA PHE A 67 -4.57 -6.67 -9.36
C PHE A 67 -5.88 -6.64 -10.14
N ALA A 68 -6.56 -5.51 -10.19
CA ALA A 68 -7.79 -5.36 -10.96
C ALA A 68 -7.55 -5.57 -12.47
N GLN A 69 -6.43 -5.07 -13.01
CA GLN A 69 -6.04 -5.32 -14.40
C GLN A 69 -5.74 -6.79 -14.66
N TRP A 70 -5.04 -7.45 -13.74
CA TRP A 70 -4.74 -8.87 -13.82
C TRP A 70 -6.01 -9.73 -13.76
N ALA A 71 -6.93 -9.42 -12.84
CA ALA A 71 -8.21 -10.10 -12.71
C ALA A 71 -9.03 -9.99 -14.00
N ARG A 72 -9.13 -8.79 -14.56
CA ARG A 72 -9.79 -8.55 -15.85
C ARG A 72 -9.13 -9.30 -16.99
N ALA A 73 -7.80 -9.30 -17.07
CA ALA A 73 -7.06 -10.00 -18.13
C ALA A 73 -7.22 -11.53 -18.03
N LYS A 74 -7.35 -12.09 -16.82
CA LYS A 74 -7.59 -13.53 -16.61
C LYS A 74 -9.00 -13.97 -16.99
N LEU A 75 -10.00 -13.11 -16.78
CA LEU A 75 -11.40 -13.45 -17.04
C LEU A 75 -11.74 -13.47 -18.54
N ASP A 76 -11.02 -12.71 -19.37
CA ASP A 76 -11.38 -12.59 -20.77
C ASP A 76 -10.17 -12.43 -21.70
N ALA A 77 -9.75 -13.55 -22.30
CA ALA A 77 -8.90 -13.53 -23.50
C ALA A 77 -9.57 -12.84 -24.71
N ASN A 78 -10.88 -12.51 -24.61
CA ASN A 78 -11.69 -11.90 -25.67
C ASN A 78 -12.26 -10.51 -25.31
N VAL A 79 -11.97 -9.97 -24.12
CA VAL A 79 -12.39 -8.61 -23.77
C VAL A 79 -11.44 -7.63 -24.41
N ASP A 80 -12.00 -6.78 -25.27
CA ASP A 80 -11.28 -5.62 -25.80
C ASP A 80 -10.70 -4.84 -24.60
N PRO A 81 -9.37 -4.65 -24.52
CA PRO A 81 -8.76 -3.84 -23.47
C PRO A 81 -9.27 -2.39 -23.44
N ARG A 82 -10.05 -1.97 -24.43
CA ARG A 82 -10.75 -0.68 -24.50
C ARG A 82 -12.19 -0.70 -23.96
N SER A 83 -12.70 -1.83 -23.47
CA SER A 83 -14.10 -1.93 -23.00
C SER A 83 -14.28 -1.27 -21.62
N GLY A 84 -14.29 0.05 -21.57
CA GLY A 84 -14.59 0.81 -20.36
C GLY A 84 -13.57 0.66 -19.21
N PRO A 85 -13.83 1.33 -18.06
CA PRO A 85 -12.93 1.35 -16.93
C PRO A 85 -12.72 -0.05 -16.33
N VAL A 86 -11.53 -0.30 -15.80
CA VAL A 86 -11.23 -1.49 -14.99
C VAL A 86 -11.85 -1.27 -13.60
N GLU A 87 -12.70 -2.20 -13.17
CA GLU A 87 -13.35 -2.11 -11.87
C GLU A 87 -12.41 -2.58 -10.75
N ILE A 88 -12.28 -1.76 -9.71
CA ILE A 88 -11.53 -2.05 -8.50
C ILE A 88 -12.53 -2.39 -7.38
N GLU A 89 -12.55 -3.67 -7.02
CA GLU A 89 -13.31 -4.23 -5.91
C GLU A 89 -12.54 -4.15 -4.58
N ASP A 90 -13.24 -4.44 -3.48
CA ASP A 90 -12.67 -4.43 -2.13
C ASP A 90 -11.59 -5.50 -1.93
N THR A 91 -11.71 -6.63 -2.64
CA THR A 91 -10.74 -7.72 -2.64
C THR A 91 -9.36 -7.26 -3.13
N HIS A 92 -9.29 -6.48 -4.20
CA HIS A 92 -8.03 -5.93 -4.73
C HIS A 92 -7.35 -4.97 -3.73
N ILE A 93 -8.14 -4.19 -2.97
CA ILE A 93 -7.63 -3.32 -1.92
C ILE A 93 -7.04 -4.14 -0.77
N LYS A 94 -7.77 -5.16 -0.32
CA LYS A 94 -7.33 -6.05 0.78
C LYS A 94 -6.05 -6.79 0.41
N GLU A 95 -5.96 -7.32 -0.81
CA GLU A 95 -4.76 -7.99 -1.30
C GLU A 95 -3.56 -7.04 -1.38
N ALA A 96 -3.77 -5.80 -1.83
CA ALA A 96 -2.72 -4.78 -1.84
C ALA A 96 -2.21 -4.41 -0.44
N VAL A 97 -3.11 -4.31 0.54
CA VAL A 97 -2.74 -4.08 1.94
C VAL A 97 -1.96 -5.28 2.49
N GLU A 98 -2.44 -6.49 2.25
CA GLU A 98 -1.78 -7.73 2.71
C GLU A 98 -0.36 -7.86 2.16
N VAL A 99 -0.14 -7.57 0.88
CA VAL A 99 1.20 -7.62 0.27
C VAL A 99 2.16 -6.62 0.90
N ILE A 100 1.70 -5.38 1.14
CA ILE A 100 2.54 -4.34 1.76
C ILE A 100 2.91 -4.72 3.19
N HIS A 101 1.94 -5.21 3.97
CA HIS A 101 2.19 -5.70 5.32
C HIS A 101 3.10 -6.93 5.35
N GLY A 102 2.86 -7.89 4.47
CA GLY A 102 3.69 -9.09 4.34
C GLY A 102 5.15 -8.74 4.03
N PHE A 103 5.38 -7.70 3.22
CA PHE A 103 6.71 -7.19 2.94
C PHE A 103 7.37 -6.54 4.17
N GLU A 104 6.64 -5.73 4.93
CA GLU A 104 7.16 -5.16 6.17
C GLU A 104 7.54 -6.24 7.20
N GLU A 105 6.69 -7.24 7.38
CA GLU A 105 6.95 -8.36 8.28
C GLU A 105 8.18 -9.16 7.84
N TYR A 106 8.33 -9.40 6.54
CA TYR A 106 9.50 -10.06 5.97
C TYR A 106 10.79 -9.29 6.32
N LEU A 107 10.82 -7.97 6.10
CA LEU A 107 11.99 -7.14 6.44
C LEU A 107 12.30 -7.15 7.94
N LYS A 108 11.27 -7.15 8.80
CA LYS A 108 11.45 -7.23 10.27
C LYS A 108 12.02 -8.59 10.71
N LYS A 109 11.75 -9.67 10.00
CA LYS A 109 12.27 -11.02 10.29
C LYS A 109 13.75 -11.15 9.91
N ASP A 110 14.17 -10.60 8.77
CA ASP A 110 15.58 -10.60 8.35
C ASP A 110 16.47 -9.77 9.32
N ASP A 111 15.94 -8.68 9.87
CA ASP A 111 16.58 -7.89 10.92
C ASP A 111 16.77 -8.66 12.25
N TYR A 112 15.94 -9.67 12.52
CA TYR A 112 16.02 -10.50 13.72
C TYR A 112 17.13 -11.56 13.59
N GLU A 113 17.32 -12.15 12.41
CA GLU A 113 18.42 -13.09 12.18
C GLU A 113 19.79 -12.40 12.24
N GLY A 114 19.91 -11.19 11.67
CA GLY A 114 21.13 -10.38 11.75
C GLY A 114 21.49 -9.94 13.17
N LYS A 115 20.49 -9.55 13.98
CA LYS A 115 20.71 -9.23 15.40
C LYS A 115 21.01 -10.46 16.25
N SER A 116 20.45 -11.63 15.93
CA SER A 116 20.75 -12.89 16.64
C SER A 116 22.17 -13.38 16.40
N LYS A 117 22.72 -13.21 15.18
CA LYS A 117 24.12 -13.55 14.87
C LYS A 117 25.09 -12.59 15.56
N ALA A 118 24.85 -11.29 15.48
CA ALA A 118 25.69 -10.28 16.13
C ALA A 118 25.63 -10.36 17.67
N ALA A 119 24.51 -10.81 18.24
CA ALA A 119 24.39 -11.07 19.68
C ALA A 119 25.15 -12.34 20.11
N ARG A 120 25.09 -13.42 19.33
CA ARG A 120 25.86 -14.66 19.59
C ARG A 120 27.37 -14.46 19.48
N GLU A 121 27.84 -13.74 18.46
CA GLU A 121 29.28 -13.44 18.31
C GLU A 121 29.82 -12.58 19.45
N LYS A 122 28.99 -11.75 20.09
CA LYS A 122 29.38 -10.99 21.28
C LYS A 122 29.44 -11.83 22.55
N GLU A 123 28.63 -12.89 22.69
CA GLU A 123 28.73 -13.82 23.81
C GLU A 123 29.97 -14.72 23.70
N ASP A 124 30.32 -15.16 22.48
CA ASP A 124 31.52 -15.98 22.23
C ASP A 124 32.84 -15.20 22.41
N LEU A 125 32.83 -13.86 22.37
CA LEU A 125 34.00 -13.00 22.58
C LEU A 125 34.23 -12.61 24.05
N ILE A 126 33.28 -12.89 24.93
CA ILE A 126 33.36 -12.58 26.37
C ILE A 126 33.45 -13.88 27.21
N GLY A 127 33.40 -15.05 26.56
CA GLY A 127 33.65 -16.38 27.14
C GLY A 127 35.12 -16.75 27.20
#